data_AF-A0A7Y3WD97-F1
#
_entry.id   AF-A0A7Y3WD97-F1
#
_cell.length_a   1.000
_cell.length_b   1.000
_cell.length_c   1.000
_cell.angle_alpha   90.00
_cell.angle_beta   90.00
_cell.angle_gamma   90.00
#
_symmetry.space_group_name_H-M   'P 1'
#
loop_
_entity.id
_entity.type
_entity.pdbx_description
1 polymer ?
#
loop_
_entity_poly.entity_id
_entity_poly.type
_entity_poly.pdbx_seq_one_letter_code
_entity_poly.pdbx_strand_id
1 'polypeptide(L)'
;MYYEVVPQCTQSLKLVEGGLDKAEAFAKTKNVDVGSLLNGSLAPDMKLLIYQVQSACDYVKAGAAWLSGQRPPRHEDNEKTAEELRARIRKTIEFAQSVAQEQYQGNEGRQVGLSWAPGKVLRGKDYLLQMTIPNVYFHIAMVYAILRNHAVDVGKMDFLGTSISSTMRVPAPRPQTTRVARHSMTPHSRESQLKPSGMGRARVSARFLGEMSHTLGQARRG
;
A
#
# COMPACT_ATOMS: atom_id res chain seq x y z
N MET A 1 -6.94 -14.61 8.33
CA MET A 1 -7.29 -13.41 7.52
C MET A 1 -7.55 -12.18 8.38
N TYR A 2 -8.36 -12.25 9.43
CA TYR A 2 -8.66 -11.08 10.27
C TYR A 2 -7.41 -10.55 10.97
N TYR A 3 -6.66 -11.44 11.60
CA TYR A 3 -5.44 -11.09 12.33
C TYR A 3 -4.35 -10.50 11.43
N GLU A 4 -4.23 -10.86 10.16
CA GLU A 4 -3.19 -10.30 9.29
C GLU A 4 -3.57 -8.93 8.75
N VAL A 5 -4.87 -8.67 8.53
CA VAL A 5 -5.34 -7.40 7.97
C VAL A 5 -5.32 -6.29 9.01
N VAL A 6 -5.71 -6.56 10.26
CA VAL A 6 -5.77 -5.52 11.31
C VAL A 6 -4.40 -4.87 11.56
N PRO A 7 -3.29 -5.61 11.76
CA PRO A 7 -1.93 -5.06 11.86
C PRO A 7 -1.49 -4.29 10.61
N GLN A 8 -1.91 -4.71 9.42
CA GLN A 8 -1.62 -3.94 8.21
C GLN A 8 -2.36 -2.60 8.22
N CYS A 9 -3.63 -2.58 8.64
CA CYS A 9 -4.39 -1.35 8.80
C CYS A 9 -3.81 -0.44 9.89
N THR A 10 -3.35 -0.98 11.02
CA THR A 10 -2.70 -0.18 12.08
C THR A 10 -1.37 0.40 11.60
N GLN A 11 -0.59 -0.35 10.83
CA GLN A 11 0.64 0.16 10.23
C GLN A 11 0.35 1.31 9.25
N SER A 12 -0.68 1.19 8.40
CA SER A 12 -1.10 2.28 7.53
C SER A 12 -1.61 3.50 8.32
N LEU A 13 -2.36 3.29 9.40
CA LEU A 13 -2.84 4.37 10.26
C LEU A 13 -1.68 5.10 10.96
N LYS A 14 -0.64 4.39 11.39
CA LYS A 14 0.55 4.97 12.01
C LYS A 14 1.26 5.97 11.09
N LEU A 15 1.26 5.72 9.79
CA LEU A 15 1.89 6.61 8.80
C LEU A 15 1.21 7.98 8.73
N VAL A 16 -0.05 8.09 9.17
CA VAL A 16 -0.74 9.38 9.28
C VAL A 16 -0.02 10.33 10.25
N GLU A 17 0.62 9.83 11.31
CA GLU A 17 1.40 10.67 12.23
C GLU A 17 2.51 11.43 11.49
N GLY A 18 3.22 10.77 10.57
CA GLY A 18 4.26 11.44 9.76
C GLY A 18 3.70 12.50 8.80
N GLY A 19 2.45 12.32 8.33
CA GLY A 19 1.75 13.35 7.57
C GLY A 19 1.42 14.58 8.42
N LEU A 20 1.01 14.37 9.67
CA LEU A 20 0.74 15.45 10.63
C LEU A 20 2.03 16.19 11.01
N ASP A 21 3.14 15.48 11.22
CA ASP A 21 4.45 16.10 11.49
C ASP A 21 4.88 17.03 10.35
N LYS A 22 4.68 16.58 9.09
CA LYS A 22 4.95 17.41 7.91
C LYS A 22 4.00 18.60 7.80
N ALA A 23 2.75 18.45 8.22
CA ALA A 23 1.79 19.56 8.25
C ALA A 23 2.21 20.63 9.26
N GLU A 24 2.64 20.24 10.46
CA GLU A 24 3.16 21.15 11.48
C GLU A 24 4.45 21.85 11.00
N ALA A 25 5.36 21.11 10.37
CA ALA A 25 6.58 21.68 9.78
C ALA A 25 6.26 22.69 8.67
N PHE A 26 5.35 22.35 7.76
CA PHE A 26 4.88 23.25 6.70
C PHE A 26 4.24 24.51 7.28
N ALA A 27 3.35 24.36 8.28
CA ALA A 27 2.69 25.46 8.95
C ALA A 27 3.70 26.45 9.54
N LYS A 28 4.71 25.93 10.23
CA LYS A 28 5.82 26.72 10.78
C LYS A 28 6.63 27.42 9.69
N THR A 29 7.01 26.74 8.63
CA THR A 29 7.84 27.32 7.55
C THR A 29 7.11 28.36 6.71
N LYS A 30 5.79 28.19 6.51
CA LYS A 30 4.96 29.10 5.70
C LYS A 30 4.23 30.15 6.54
N ASN A 31 4.40 30.14 7.86
CA ASN A 31 3.71 31.01 8.80
C ASN A 31 2.19 30.97 8.63
N VAL A 32 1.64 29.76 8.48
CA VAL A 32 0.20 29.50 8.42
C VAL A 32 -0.25 28.76 9.69
N ASP A 33 -1.50 28.96 10.09
CA ASP A 33 -2.07 28.25 11.22
C ASP A 33 -2.28 26.77 10.87
N VAL A 34 -1.74 25.85 11.68
CA VAL A 34 -1.98 24.40 11.50
C VAL A 34 -3.46 24.06 11.66
N GLY A 35 -4.20 24.79 12.50
CA GLY A 35 -5.64 24.63 12.65
C GLY A 35 -6.40 24.80 11.33
N SER A 36 -5.98 25.75 10.49
CA SER A 36 -6.54 25.91 9.13
C SER A 36 -6.35 24.67 8.25
N LEU A 37 -5.20 23.98 8.36
CA LEU A 37 -4.93 22.74 7.63
C LEU A 37 -5.78 21.58 8.15
N LEU A 38 -5.92 21.46 9.48
CA LEU A 38 -6.73 20.43 10.13
C LEU A 38 -8.23 20.59 9.82
N ASN A 39 -8.67 21.82 9.56
CA ASN A 39 -10.03 22.15 9.14
C ASN A 39 -10.19 22.20 7.60
N GLY A 40 -9.20 21.76 6.82
CA GLY A 40 -9.27 21.70 5.37
C GLY A 40 -10.10 20.52 4.85
N SER A 41 -10.69 20.67 3.66
CA SER A 41 -11.38 19.61 2.91
C SER A 41 -11.00 19.64 1.42
N LEU A 42 -11.42 18.63 0.64
CA LEU A 42 -11.24 18.61 -0.83
C LEU A 42 -12.46 19.13 -1.60
N ALA A 43 -13.64 19.10 -0.97
CA ALA A 43 -14.89 19.54 -1.55
C ALA A 43 -15.78 20.17 -0.46
N PRO A 44 -16.73 21.06 -0.83
CA PRO A 44 -17.56 21.76 0.15
C PRO A 44 -18.45 20.84 1.02
N ASP A 45 -18.88 19.71 0.48
CA ASP A 45 -19.71 18.70 1.15
C ASP A 45 -18.89 17.59 1.83
N MET A 46 -17.58 17.57 1.60
CA MET A 46 -16.68 16.58 2.17
C MET A 46 -16.23 16.98 3.57
N LYS A 47 -16.18 15.99 4.46
CA LYS A 47 -15.70 16.18 5.83
C LYS A 47 -14.21 16.57 5.90
N LEU A 48 -13.88 17.36 6.91
CA LEU A 48 -12.55 17.95 7.13
C LEU A 48 -11.49 16.90 7.48
N LEU A 49 -10.20 17.28 7.42
CA LEU A 49 -9.07 16.39 7.72
C LEU A 49 -9.20 15.72 9.09
N ILE A 50 -9.59 16.46 10.13
CA ILE A 50 -9.84 15.90 11.47
C ILE A 50 -10.76 14.68 11.38
N TYR A 51 -11.93 14.82 10.73
CA TYR A 51 -12.88 13.73 10.58
C TYR A 51 -12.31 12.53 9.81
N GLN A 52 -11.46 12.77 8.80
CA GLN A 52 -10.82 11.67 8.06
C GLN A 52 -9.92 10.85 8.97
N VAL A 53 -9.14 11.49 9.84
CA VAL A 53 -8.29 10.80 10.84
C VAL A 53 -9.15 10.06 11.86
N GLN A 54 -10.18 10.71 12.39
CA GLN A 54 -11.13 10.13 13.35
C GLN A 54 -11.79 8.86 12.78
N SER A 55 -12.30 8.95 11.55
CA SER A 55 -12.97 7.85 10.87
C SER A 55 -12.02 6.71 10.56
N ALA A 56 -10.81 6.99 10.08
CA ALA A 56 -9.78 5.96 9.87
C ALA A 56 -9.51 5.18 11.17
N CYS A 57 -9.38 5.88 12.30
CA CYS A 57 -9.22 5.24 13.61
C CYS A 57 -10.42 4.38 13.99
N ASP A 58 -11.63 4.87 13.73
CA ASP A 58 -12.87 4.16 14.08
C ASP A 58 -13.05 2.87 13.30
N TYR A 59 -12.72 2.86 12.01
CA TYR A 59 -12.78 1.63 11.21
C TYR A 59 -11.69 0.62 11.62
N VAL A 60 -10.50 1.08 12.04
CA VAL A 60 -9.46 0.19 12.59
C VAL A 60 -9.91 -0.44 13.91
N LYS A 61 -10.32 0.36 14.90
CA LYS A 61 -10.77 -0.19 16.20
C LYS A 61 -12.04 -1.04 16.05
N ALA A 62 -12.96 -0.67 15.16
CA ALA A 62 -14.17 -1.44 14.92
C ALA A 62 -13.86 -2.78 14.25
N GLY A 63 -12.96 -2.80 13.26
CA GLY A 63 -12.45 -4.04 12.67
C GLY A 63 -11.82 -4.97 13.71
N ALA A 64 -10.90 -4.45 14.52
CA ALA A 64 -10.25 -5.23 15.57
C ALA A 64 -11.24 -5.79 16.60
N ALA A 65 -12.18 -4.96 17.08
CA ALA A 65 -13.13 -5.37 18.10
C ALA A 65 -14.20 -6.33 17.56
N TRP A 66 -14.90 -5.97 16.48
CA TRP A 66 -16.03 -6.76 16.00
C TRP A 66 -15.60 -8.14 15.50
N LEU A 67 -14.45 -8.24 14.83
CA LEU A 67 -13.94 -9.50 14.28
C LEU A 67 -13.33 -10.42 15.35
N SER A 68 -12.93 -9.88 16.50
CA SER A 68 -12.43 -10.66 17.64
C SER A 68 -13.49 -10.99 18.68
N GLY A 69 -14.75 -10.68 18.38
CA GLY A 69 -15.85 -10.96 19.29
C GLY A 69 -16.10 -9.89 20.37
N GLN A 70 -15.32 -8.80 20.37
CA GLN A 70 -15.39 -7.72 21.35
C GLN A 70 -16.33 -6.59 20.89
N ARG A 71 -16.44 -5.54 21.73
CA ARG A 71 -17.10 -4.28 21.38
C ARG A 71 -16.04 -3.17 21.23
N PRO A 72 -16.16 -2.28 20.23
CA PRO A 72 -15.18 -1.22 20.04
C PRO A 72 -15.18 -0.26 21.24
N PRO A 73 -14.00 0.17 21.75
CA PRO A 73 -13.93 1.19 22.77
C PRO A 73 -14.47 2.52 22.22
N ARG A 74 -15.21 3.25 23.07
CA ARG A 74 -15.72 4.59 22.73
C ARG A 74 -14.58 5.60 22.80
N HIS A 75 -14.36 6.33 21.71
CA HIS A 75 -13.52 7.52 21.67
C HIS A 75 -14.45 8.70 21.38
N GLU A 76 -14.26 9.83 22.06
CA GLU A 76 -15.00 11.05 21.78
C GLU A 76 -14.33 11.80 20.61
N ASP A 77 -15.14 12.46 19.77
CA ASP A 77 -14.66 13.20 18.61
C ASP A 77 -14.42 14.68 18.98
N ASN A 78 -13.56 14.92 19.96
CA ASN A 78 -13.30 16.25 20.54
C ASN A 78 -11.91 16.82 20.18
N GLU A 79 -11.16 16.15 19.31
CA GLU A 79 -9.83 16.58 18.87
C GLU A 79 -9.88 17.87 18.05
N LYS A 80 -8.96 18.78 18.34
CA LYS A 80 -8.80 20.09 17.68
C LYS A 80 -7.38 20.35 17.21
N THR A 81 -6.42 19.61 17.76
CA THR A 81 -4.98 19.77 17.52
C THR A 81 -4.36 18.53 16.87
N ALA A 82 -3.20 18.70 16.25
CA ALA A 82 -2.45 17.59 15.67
C ALA A 82 -2.02 16.58 16.75
N GLU A 83 -1.63 17.03 17.95
CA GLU A 83 -1.29 16.14 19.06
C GLU A 83 -2.48 15.30 19.52
N GLU A 84 -3.69 15.89 19.65
CA GLU A 84 -4.88 15.12 20.02
C GLU A 84 -5.23 14.05 18.97
N LEU A 85 -5.06 14.37 17.68
CA LEU A 85 -5.18 13.38 16.60
C LEU A 85 -4.12 12.27 16.71
N ARG A 86 -2.85 12.62 16.99
CA ARG A 86 -1.78 11.63 17.23
C ARG A 86 -2.11 10.76 18.45
N ALA A 87 -2.62 11.34 19.53
CA ALA A 87 -3.04 10.60 20.72
C ALA A 87 -4.17 9.60 20.41
N ARG A 88 -5.17 9.99 19.60
CA ARG A 88 -6.21 9.05 19.13
C ARG A 88 -5.65 7.94 18.26
N ILE A 89 -4.75 8.25 17.33
CA ILE A 89 -4.08 7.25 16.49
C ILE A 89 -3.37 6.22 17.37
N ARG A 90 -2.54 6.68 18.31
CA ARG A 90 -1.78 5.82 19.23
C ARG A 90 -2.69 4.94 20.07
N LYS A 91 -3.73 5.51 20.69
CA LYS A 91 -4.73 4.77 21.47
C LYS A 91 -5.46 3.71 20.65
N THR A 92 -5.78 4.01 19.39
CA THR A 92 -6.43 3.09 18.46
C THR A 92 -5.50 1.93 18.09
N ILE A 93 -4.24 2.23 17.79
CA ILE A 93 -3.22 1.23 17.47
C ILE A 93 -2.98 0.32 18.67
N GLU A 94 -2.83 0.88 19.87
CA GLU A 94 -2.63 0.14 21.12
C GLU A 94 -3.78 -0.85 21.36
N PHE A 95 -5.03 -0.39 21.24
CA PHE A 95 -6.18 -1.29 21.33
C PHE A 95 -6.17 -2.38 20.26
N ALA A 96 -5.95 -2.03 18.99
CA ALA A 96 -5.98 -3.00 17.91
C ALA A 96 -4.86 -4.06 18.02
N GLN A 97 -3.71 -3.67 18.57
CA GLN A 97 -2.56 -4.56 18.82
C GLN A 97 -2.72 -5.42 20.07
N SER A 98 -3.57 -5.03 21.04
CA SER A 98 -3.84 -5.86 22.23
C SER A 98 -4.74 -7.06 21.93
N VAL A 99 -5.39 -7.10 20.77
CA VAL A 99 -6.23 -8.22 20.33
C VAL A 99 -5.36 -9.35 19.78
N ALA A 100 -5.29 -10.46 20.50
CA ALA A 100 -4.50 -11.64 20.14
C ALA A 100 -5.10 -12.40 18.94
N GLN A 101 -4.25 -13.15 18.23
CA GLN A 101 -4.65 -13.89 17.03
C GLN A 101 -5.77 -14.91 17.31
N GLU A 102 -5.70 -15.57 18.45
CA GLU A 102 -6.64 -16.61 18.89
C GLU A 102 -8.05 -16.03 19.08
N GLN A 103 -8.16 -14.75 19.44
CA GLN A 103 -9.45 -14.09 19.64
C GLN A 103 -10.22 -13.90 18.33
N TYR A 104 -9.57 -14.01 17.17
CA TYR A 104 -10.24 -13.95 15.87
C TYR A 104 -10.77 -15.32 15.40
N GLN A 105 -10.34 -16.42 16.02
CA GLN A 105 -10.70 -17.77 15.59
C GLN A 105 -12.17 -18.09 15.92
N GLY A 106 -12.89 -18.71 14.99
CA GLY A 106 -14.29 -19.12 15.21
C GLY A 106 -15.32 -17.98 15.13
N ASN A 107 -14.89 -16.75 14.81
CA ASN A 107 -15.76 -15.58 14.71
C ASN A 107 -16.32 -15.33 13.29
N GLU A 108 -16.12 -16.25 12.34
CA GLU A 108 -16.53 -16.09 10.94
C GLU A 108 -18.06 -15.92 10.79
N GLY A 109 -18.83 -16.57 11.66
CA GLY A 109 -20.29 -16.50 11.69
C GLY A 109 -20.86 -15.27 12.41
N ARG A 110 -20.02 -14.44 13.04
CA ARG A 110 -20.46 -13.30 13.83
C ARG A 110 -21.15 -12.26 12.97
N GLN A 111 -22.30 -11.77 13.45
CA GLN A 111 -23.09 -10.75 12.80
C GLN A 111 -22.76 -9.38 13.40
N VAL A 112 -22.33 -8.45 12.55
CA VAL A 112 -22.05 -7.06 12.92
C VAL A 112 -23.18 -6.19 12.40
N GLY A 113 -23.92 -5.56 13.32
CA GLY A 113 -25.01 -4.64 12.96
C GLY A 113 -24.50 -3.33 12.36
N LEU A 114 -25.24 -2.80 11.39
CA LEU A 114 -24.92 -1.53 10.74
C LEU A 114 -25.78 -0.42 11.33
N SER A 115 -25.16 0.58 11.97
CA SER A 115 -25.87 1.69 12.62
C SER A 115 -26.71 2.52 11.64
N TRP A 116 -26.23 2.67 10.40
CA TRP A 116 -26.92 3.41 9.33
C TRP A 116 -27.98 2.59 8.59
N ALA A 117 -28.07 1.28 8.85
CA ALA A 117 -29.09 0.40 8.27
C ALA A 117 -29.66 -0.52 9.36
N PRO A 118 -30.58 0.00 10.20
CA PRO A 118 -31.18 -0.78 11.29
C PRO A 118 -31.75 -2.13 10.81
N GLY A 119 -31.44 -3.20 11.53
CA GLY A 119 -31.86 -4.57 11.20
C GLY A 119 -31.02 -5.24 10.11
N LYS A 120 -30.04 -4.56 9.49
CA LYS A 120 -29.07 -5.16 8.57
C LYS A 120 -27.78 -5.51 9.28
N VAL A 121 -27.18 -6.61 8.85
CA VAL A 121 -25.95 -7.18 9.43
C VAL A 121 -24.99 -7.60 8.34
N LEU A 122 -23.70 -7.61 8.66
CA LEU A 122 -22.66 -8.27 7.87
C LEU A 122 -22.00 -9.36 8.69
N ARG A 123 -21.60 -10.46 8.04
CA ARG A 123 -20.78 -11.50 8.67
C ARG A 123 -19.31 -11.09 8.69
N GLY A 124 -18.50 -11.67 9.57
CA GLY A 124 -17.12 -11.24 9.80
C GLY A 124 -16.28 -11.05 8.52
N LYS A 125 -16.36 -11.99 7.56
CA LYS A 125 -15.64 -11.87 6.28
C LYS A 125 -16.10 -10.67 5.46
N ASP A 126 -17.41 -10.49 5.33
CA ASP A 126 -18.00 -9.38 4.58
C ASP A 126 -17.76 -8.05 5.29
N TYR A 127 -17.83 -8.03 6.62
CA TYR A 127 -17.49 -6.85 7.40
C TYR A 127 -16.04 -6.43 7.17
N LEU A 128 -15.08 -7.36 7.20
CA LEU A 128 -13.68 -7.03 6.92
C LEU A 128 -13.51 -6.50 5.49
N LEU A 129 -14.01 -7.24 4.49
CA LEU A 129 -13.72 -6.96 3.08
C LEU A 129 -14.51 -5.77 2.52
N GLN A 130 -15.73 -5.54 3.01
CA GLN A 130 -16.65 -4.54 2.46
C GLN A 130 -16.76 -3.30 3.36
N MET A 131 -16.48 -3.40 4.67
CA MET A 131 -16.51 -2.26 5.59
C MET A 131 -15.11 -1.84 6.04
N THR A 132 -14.36 -2.72 6.70
CA THR A 132 -13.09 -2.33 7.33
C THR A 132 -12.04 -1.90 6.31
N ILE A 133 -11.66 -2.78 5.38
CA ILE A 133 -10.58 -2.49 4.43
C ILE A 133 -10.90 -1.24 3.58
N PRO A 134 -12.06 -1.14 2.91
CA PRO A 134 -12.31 -0.02 2.01
C PRO A 134 -12.35 1.31 2.75
N ASN A 135 -13.00 1.38 3.92
CA ASN A 135 -13.13 2.64 4.64
C ASN A 135 -11.81 3.09 5.30
N VAL A 136 -11.02 2.18 5.87
CA VAL A 136 -9.69 2.53 6.41
C VAL A 136 -8.83 3.19 5.34
N TYR A 137 -8.70 2.55 4.18
CA TYR A 137 -7.85 3.08 3.11
C TYR A 137 -8.42 4.31 2.44
N PHE A 138 -9.75 4.41 2.32
CA PHE A 138 -10.40 5.62 1.83
C PHE A 138 -10.04 6.82 2.70
N HIS A 139 -10.26 6.73 4.01
CA HIS A 139 -10.02 7.85 4.91
C HIS A 139 -8.53 8.22 5.02
N ILE A 140 -7.62 7.24 5.05
CA ILE A 140 -6.17 7.53 5.03
C ILE A 140 -5.77 8.22 3.72
N ALA A 141 -6.32 7.78 2.57
CA ALA A 141 -6.07 8.43 1.29
C ALA A 141 -6.62 9.86 1.26
N MET A 142 -7.77 10.12 1.89
CA MET A 142 -8.32 11.47 2.03
C MET A 142 -7.45 12.36 2.90
N VAL A 143 -6.87 11.86 4.00
CA VAL A 143 -5.88 12.62 4.78
C VAL A 143 -4.68 12.99 3.91
N TYR A 144 -4.10 12.02 3.19
CA TYR A 144 -2.99 12.27 2.26
C TYR A 144 -3.36 13.34 1.22
N ALA A 145 -4.51 13.21 0.59
CA ALA A 145 -4.96 14.11 -0.46
C ALA A 145 -5.23 15.53 0.06
N ILE A 146 -5.86 15.68 1.23
CA ILE A 146 -6.09 17.02 1.83
C ILE A 146 -4.77 17.70 2.15
N LEU A 147 -3.82 16.98 2.78
CA LEU A 147 -2.49 17.51 3.08
C LEU A 147 -1.77 17.94 1.79
N ARG A 148 -1.79 17.09 0.77
CA ARG A 148 -1.16 17.39 -0.52
C ARG A 148 -1.80 18.58 -1.23
N ASN A 149 -3.13 18.70 -1.17
CA ASN A 149 -3.87 19.83 -1.74
C ASN A 149 -3.50 21.17 -1.06
N HIS A 150 -3.15 21.15 0.23
CA HIS A 150 -2.65 22.31 0.96
C HIS A 150 -1.13 22.50 0.83
N ALA A 151 -0.50 21.90 -0.18
CA ALA A 151 0.92 22.01 -0.49
C ALA A 151 1.87 21.45 0.60
N VAL A 152 1.39 20.63 1.52
CA VAL A 152 2.26 19.87 2.43
C VAL A 152 3.06 18.85 1.61
N ASP A 153 4.34 18.70 1.92
CA ASP A 153 5.25 17.84 1.16
C ASP A 153 5.12 16.34 1.52
N VAL A 154 3.92 15.81 1.31
CA VAL A 154 3.63 14.37 1.40
C VAL A 154 3.78 13.71 0.03
N GLY A 155 4.45 12.57 0.01
CA GLY A 155 4.68 11.72 -1.16
C GLY A 155 4.13 10.31 -0.97
N LYS A 156 4.20 9.50 -2.03
CA LYS A 156 3.70 8.11 -2.03
C LYS A 156 4.29 7.25 -0.91
N MET A 157 5.55 7.50 -0.53
CA MET A 157 6.22 6.75 0.55
C MET A 157 5.70 7.13 1.94
N ASP A 158 5.13 8.32 2.13
CA ASP A 158 4.43 8.67 3.37
C ASP A 158 3.09 7.92 3.50
N PHE A 159 2.50 7.48 2.38
CA PHE A 159 1.28 6.67 2.37
C PHE A 159 1.55 5.16 2.49
N LEU A 160 2.57 4.65 1.79
CA LEU A 160 2.88 3.22 1.76
C LEU A 160 3.83 2.77 2.89
N GLY A 161 4.65 3.69 3.41
CA GLY A 161 5.76 3.36 4.30
C GLY A 161 6.93 2.70 3.57
N THR A 162 8.05 2.53 4.27
CA THR A 162 9.30 1.98 3.72
C THR A 162 9.43 0.46 3.81
N SER A 163 8.43 -0.24 4.36
CA SER A 163 8.45 -1.69 4.61
C SER A 163 8.46 -2.55 3.34
N ILE A 164 8.01 -2.01 2.20
CA ILE A 164 8.12 -2.72 0.91
C ILE A 164 9.59 -3.02 0.60
N SER A 165 10.50 -2.06 0.87
CA SER A 165 11.92 -2.24 0.58
C SER A 165 12.57 -3.34 1.41
N SER A 166 12.13 -3.54 2.66
CA SER A 166 12.67 -4.60 3.51
C SER A 166 12.12 -6.00 3.18
N THR A 167 10.99 -6.08 2.47
CA THR A 167 10.31 -7.36 2.17
C THR A 167 10.61 -7.87 0.76
N MET A 168 11.08 -7.00 -0.14
CA MET A 168 11.49 -7.40 -1.49
C MET A 168 12.63 -8.43 -1.44
N ARG A 169 12.44 -9.56 -2.14
CA ARG A 169 13.44 -10.61 -2.30
C ARG A 169 13.85 -10.73 -3.75
N VAL A 170 15.14 -10.92 -4.00
CA VAL A 170 15.63 -11.32 -5.32
C VAL A 170 15.23 -12.78 -5.55
N PRO A 171 14.47 -13.10 -6.61
CA PRO A 171 14.11 -14.49 -6.90
C PRO A 171 15.38 -15.31 -7.19
N ALA A 172 15.43 -16.55 -6.70
CA ALA A 172 16.53 -17.45 -6.97
C ALA A 172 16.70 -17.66 -8.50
N PRO A 173 17.93 -17.76 -9.02
CA PRO A 173 18.16 -18.00 -10.44
C PRO A 173 17.47 -19.31 -10.84
N ARG A 174 16.81 -19.31 -12.02
CA ARG A 174 16.17 -20.53 -12.54
C ARG A 174 17.24 -21.60 -12.78
N PRO A 175 17.01 -22.86 -12.37
CA PRO A 175 17.93 -23.94 -12.69
C PRO A 175 18.04 -24.06 -14.22
N GLN A 176 19.26 -24.02 -14.74
CA GLN A 176 19.51 -24.29 -16.15
C GLN A 176 19.25 -25.77 -16.38
N THR A 177 18.17 -26.09 -17.10
CA THR A 177 17.97 -27.42 -17.62
C THR A 177 19.01 -27.66 -18.71
N THR A 178 20.04 -28.45 -18.40
CA THR A 178 20.95 -28.99 -19.40
C THR A 178 20.13 -29.85 -20.34
N ARG A 179 19.75 -29.28 -21.49
CA ARG A 179 19.14 -30.02 -22.59
C ARG A 179 20.21 -30.94 -23.14
N VAL A 180 20.26 -32.18 -22.65
CA VAL A 180 21.06 -33.25 -23.26
C VAL A 180 20.52 -33.44 -24.66
N ALA A 181 21.25 -32.95 -25.66
CA ALA A 181 20.92 -33.13 -27.06
C ALA A 181 21.01 -34.62 -27.40
N ARG A 182 19.89 -35.34 -27.37
CA ARG A 182 19.79 -36.68 -27.94
C ARG A 182 20.02 -36.55 -29.45
N HIS A 183 21.24 -36.81 -29.90
CA HIS A 183 21.52 -37.01 -31.31
C HIS A 183 20.94 -38.36 -31.72
N SER A 184 19.78 -38.33 -32.39
CA SER A 184 19.26 -39.48 -33.13
C SER A 184 20.11 -39.67 -34.38
N MET A 185 20.96 -40.70 -34.43
CA MET A 185 21.62 -41.13 -35.66
C MET A 185 20.61 -41.90 -36.52
N THR A 186 20.29 -41.36 -37.69
CA THR A 186 19.72 -42.13 -38.81
C THR A 186 20.85 -42.52 -39.77
N PRO A 187 20.88 -43.77 -40.28
CA PRO A 187 21.86 -44.17 -41.28
C PRO A 187 21.35 -43.76 -42.67
N HIS A 188 22.12 -42.95 -43.39
CA HIS A 188 21.95 -42.78 -44.82
C HIS A 188 23.21 -43.18 -45.58
N SER A 189 22.95 -43.92 -46.64
CA SER A 189 23.82 -44.69 -47.51
C SER A 189 24.54 -43.85 -48.57
N ARG A 190 25.79 -44.26 -48.84
CA ARG A 190 26.57 -44.22 -50.10
C ARG A 190 26.93 -42.88 -50.78
N GLU A 191 28.26 -42.71 -50.84
CA GLU A 191 29.10 -42.35 -51.99
C GLU A 191 28.76 -41.14 -52.88
N SER A 192 29.63 -40.12 -52.86
CA SER A 192 30.43 -39.77 -54.05
C SER A 192 31.66 -38.95 -53.66
N GLN A 193 32.79 -39.28 -54.30
CA GLN A 193 34.07 -38.60 -54.16
C GLN A 193 34.11 -37.32 -55.02
N LEU A 194 34.70 -36.24 -54.50
CA LEU A 194 35.48 -35.26 -55.26
C LEU A 194 36.37 -34.43 -54.30
N LYS A 195 37.64 -34.27 -54.69
CA LYS A 195 38.78 -33.72 -53.93
C LYS A 195 38.84 -32.16 -53.93
N PRO A 196 39.74 -31.53 -53.14
CA PRO A 196 39.49 -30.24 -52.49
C PRO A 196 40.14 -29.03 -53.16
N SER A 197 39.62 -27.83 -52.88
CA SER A 197 40.36 -26.57 -53.02
C SER A 197 39.72 -25.47 -52.16
N GLY A 198 40.54 -24.69 -51.44
CA GLY A 198 40.16 -23.32 -51.06
C GLY A 198 40.21 -22.98 -49.57
N MET A 199 41.35 -22.44 -49.16
CA MET A 199 41.63 -21.75 -47.90
C MET A 199 40.73 -20.51 -47.71
N GLY A 200 40.21 -20.26 -46.51
CA GLY A 200 39.49 -19.01 -46.21
C GLY A 200 39.14 -18.84 -44.73
N ARG A 201 39.97 -18.09 -43.99
CA ARG A 201 39.75 -17.66 -42.60
C ARG A 201 38.78 -16.46 -42.54
N ALA A 202 37.87 -16.43 -41.56
CA ALA A 202 37.44 -15.23 -40.80
C ALA A 202 36.34 -15.61 -39.79
N ARG A 203 36.63 -15.60 -38.48
CA ARG A 203 36.42 -14.51 -37.50
C ARG A 203 34.96 -14.22 -37.13
N VAL A 204 34.63 -14.71 -35.94
CA VAL A 204 33.78 -14.18 -34.86
C VAL A 204 33.55 -12.66 -34.91
N SER A 205 32.29 -12.21 -34.78
CA SER A 205 31.85 -11.33 -33.68
C SER A 205 30.33 -11.09 -33.68
N ALA A 206 29.75 -11.18 -32.49
CA ALA A 206 28.37 -10.85 -32.16
C ALA A 206 28.27 -9.40 -31.64
N ARG A 207 27.21 -8.67 -32.01
CA ARG A 207 26.73 -7.45 -31.29
C ARG A 207 25.27 -7.15 -31.65
N PHE A 208 24.36 -7.34 -30.68
CA PHE A 208 23.01 -6.77 -30.51
C PHE A 208 22.80 -6.89 -28.98
N LEU A 209 22.46 -5.89 -28.15
CA LEU A 209 21.76 -4.63 -28.28
C LEU A 209 22.20 -3.69 -27.14
N GLY A 210 22.27 -2.40 -27.44
CA GLY A 210 22.29 -1.33 -26.45
C GLY A 210 21.52 -0.12 -26.99
N GLU A 211 20.61 0.38 -26.14
CA GLU A 211 20.15 1.77 -26.04
C GLU A 211 19.01 2.28 -26.93
N MET A 212 17.90 2.64 -26.26
CA MET A 212 17.12 3.84 -26.58
C MET A 212 16.75 4.57 -25.28
N SER A 213 17.44 5.67 -25.04
CA SER A 213 17.05 6.79 -24.17
C SER A 213 17.34 8.09 -24.92
N HIS A 214 16.50 9.09 -24.66
CA HIS A 214 16.57 10.51 -25.06
C HIS A 214 15.81 10.96 -26.32
N THR A 215 14.74 11.71 -26.06
CA THR A 215 14.47 12.99 -26.74
C THR A 215 13.97 14.02 -25.71
N LEU A 216 14.85 14.99 -25.40
CA LEU A 216 14.55 16.34 -24.90
C LEU A 216 13.82 17.11 -26.03
N GLY A 217 12.89 18.05 -25.83
CA GLY A 217 12.91 19.19 -24.92
C GLY A 217 13.19 20.47 -25.74
N GLN A 218 12.14 21.17 -26.20
CA GLN A 218 12.20 22.58 -26.63
C GLN A 218 10.77 23.13 -26.88
N ALA A 219 10.33 24.07 -26.03
CA ALA A 219 9.41 25.16 -26.37
C ALA A 219 9.19 26.07 -25.15
N ARG A 220 10.06 27.08 -24.99
CA ARG A 220 9.75 28.32 -24.27
C ARG A 220 10.31 29.48 -25.10
N ARG A 221 9.45 30.50 -25.27
CA ARG A 221 9.64 31.86 -25.84
C ARG A 221 8.95 32.04 -27.20
N GLY A 222 7.95 32.93 -27.17
CA GLY A 222 7.06 33.38 -28.23
C GLY A 222 5.91 34.08 -27.53
#